data_AF-A0A537Y3L0-F1
#
_entry.id   AF-A0A537Y3L0-F1
#
_cell.length_a   1.000
_cell.length_b   1.000
_cell.length_c   1.000
_cell.angle_alpha   90.00
_cell.angle_beta   90.00
_cell.angle_gamma   90.00
#
_symmetry.space_group_name_H-M   'P 1'
#
loop_
_entity.id
_entity.type
_entity.pdbx_description
1 polymer ?
#
loop_
_entity_poly.entity_id
_entity_poly.type
_entity_poly.pdbx_seq_one_letter_code
_entity_poly.pdbx_strand_id
1 'polypeptide(L)'
;MKVRLLMFGALSATTGVHEQYLELPENATAGAVLQWVASEYPETGPILDRVSVAVNLETTGSDRILAPDDEVALLPPVAGGAGAAAAARITTGVRAEAVPIDEVMDLVAHPGAGGTVVFVGTVREQSEGWGDVDQLSYSIYREMAEPMLRRVAEEAAERWPLLGVCILHRVGDLPVGEQTVIIACSAPHRQEAFAAARYGIDEVKRRVPVWKKEIGPAGDRWIGIDEPAEAAEAPS
;
A
#
# COMPACT_ATOMS: atom_id res chain seq x y z
N MET A 1 1.21 -13.77 -41.35
CA MET A 1 0.61 -14.44 -40.17
C MET A 1 -0.40 -13.52 -39.52
N LYS A 2 -1.44 -14.09 -38.89
CA LYS A 2 -2.51 -13.34 -38.23
C LYS A 2 -2.27 -13.34 -36.71
N VAL A 3 -2.38 -12.18 -36.08
CA VAL A 3 -2.28 -12.02 -34.61
C VAL A 3 -3.44 -11.20 -34.09
N ARG A 4 -3.78 -11.34 -32.81
CA ARG A 4 -4.87 -10.62 -32.14
C ARG A 4 -4.30 -9.48 -31.30
N LEU A 5 -4.55 -8.24 -31.69
CA LEU A 5 -4.16 -7.05 -30.94
C LEU A 5 -5.26 -6.65 -29.95
N LEU A 6 -4.88 -6.43 -28.69
CA LEU A 6 -5.72 -5.84 -27.65
C LEU A 6 -5.16 -4.48 -27.22
N MET A 7 -6.02 -3.47 -27.13
CA MET A 7 -5.67 -2.12 -26.71
C MET A 7 -6.51 -1.71 -25.49
N PHE A 8 -5.87 -1.05 -24.53
CA PHE A 8 -6.49 -0.72 -23.24
C PHE A 8 -6.31 0.76 -22.89
N GLY A 9 -7.12 1.24 -21.94
CA GLY A 9 -6.98 2.55 -21.32
C GLY A 9 -6.93 3.70 -22.35
N ALA A 10 -5.94 4.57 -22.20
CA ALA A 10 -5.76 5.72 -23.08
C ALA A 10 -5.59 5.33 -24.56
N LEU A 11 -4.94 4.19 -24.87
CA LEU A 11 -4.81 3.73 -26.26
C LEU A 11 -6.18 3.42 -26.87
N SER A 12 -7.00 2.58 -26.24
CA SER A 12 -8.33 2.25 -26.78
C SER A 12 -9.28 3.44 -26.80
N ALA A 13 -9.14 4.37 -25.85
CA ALA A 13 -9.95 5.59 -25.83
C ALA A 13 -9.57 6.55 -26.98
N THR A 14 -8.29 6.61 -27.33
CA THR A 14 -7.78 7.42 -28.44
C THR A 14 -8.12 6.81 -29.79
N THR A 15 -7.95 5.49 -29.97
CA THR A 15 -8.17 4.82 -31.26
C THR A 15 -9.63 4.41 -31.49
N GLY A 16 -10.44 4.31 -30.42
CA GLY A 16 -11.78 3.74 -30.47
C GLY A 16 -11.80 2.21 -30.67
N VAL A 17 -10.63 1.55 -30.66
CA VAL A 17 -10.48 0.12 -30.91
C VAL A 17 -9.99 -0.56 -29.64
N HIS A 18 -10.72 -1.58 -29.19
CA HIS A 18 -10.34 -2.41 -28.05
C HIS A 18 -9.66 -3.72 -28.47
N GLU A 19 -10.05 -4.26 -29.63
CA GLU A 19 -9.54 -5.50 -30.18
C GLU A 19 -9.58 -5.45 -31.71
N GLN A 20 -8.55 -5.97 -32.36
CA GLN A 20 -8.55 -6.21 -33.80
C GLN A 20 -7.52 -7.27 -34.20
N TYR A 21 -7.64 -7.82 -35.41
CA TYR A 21 -6.64 -8.73 -35.95
C TYR A 21 -5.69 -8.00 -36.90
N LEU A 22 -4.41 -8.31 -36.81
CA LEU A 22 -3.38 -7.79 -37.70
C LEU A 22 -2.84 -8.90 -38.59
N GLU A 23 -2.62 -8.58 -39.87
CA GLU A 23 -1.79 -9.38 -40.76
C GLU A 23 -0.38 -8.83 -40.79
N LEU A 24 0.58 -9.63 -40.31
CA LEU A 24 1.99 -9.26 -40.25
C LEU A 24 2.86 -10.23 -41.07
N PRO A 25 4.05 -9.80 -41.54
CA PRO A 25 5.01 -10.71 -42.14
C PRO A 25 5.38 -11.88 -41.21
N GLU A 26 5.84 -12.99 -41.77
CA GLU A 26 6.42 -14.06 -40.96
C GLU A 26 7.62 -13.54 -40.14
N ASN A 27 7.73 -14.01 -38.90
CA ASN A 27 8.75 -13.58 -37.93
C ASN A 27 8.66 -12.10 -37.52
N ALA A 28 7.50 -11.45 -37.69
CA ALA A 28 7.26 -10.13 -37.15
C ALA A 28 7.41 -10.13 -35.62
N THR A 29 7.93 -9.03 -35.07
CA THR A 29 8.14 -8.89 -33.62
C THR A 29 6.99 -8.14 -32.96
N ALA A 30 6.92 -8.20 -31.63
CA ALA A 30 6.02 -7.38 -30.84
C ALA A 30 6.23 -5.87 -31.10
N GLY A 31 7.47 -5.45 -31.42
CA GLY A 31 7.79 -4.10 -31.85
C GLY A 31 7.18 -3.72 -33.21
N ALA A 32 6.98 -4.67 -34.11
CA ALA A 32 6.27 -4.43 -35.37
C ALA A 32 4.80 -4.08 -35.13
N VAL A 33 4.18 -4.62 -34.07
CA VAL A 33 2.82 -4.23 -33.66
C VAL A 33 2.79 -2.79 -33.15
N LEU A 34 3.76 -2.37 -32.33
CA LEU A 34 3.88 -0.97 -31.88
C LEU A 34 4.07 -0.01 -33.05
N GLN A 35 4.92 -0.37 -34.01
CA GLN A 35 5.15 0.44 -35.23
C GLN A 35 3.89 0.52 -36.09
N TRP A 36 3.15 -0.59 -36.22
CA TRP A 36 1.88 -0.62 -36.93
C TRP A 36 0.87 0.32 -36.27
N VAL A 37 0.72 0.28 -34.94
CA VAL A 37 -0.20 1.17 -34.21
C VAL A 37 0.22 2.64 -34.35
N ALA A 38 1.52 2.95 -34.27
CA ALA A 38 2.02 4.30 -34.48
C ALA A 38 1.75 4.83 -35.90
N SER A 39 1.76 3.94 -36.90
CA SER A 39 1.47 4.28 -38.29
C SER A 39 -0.03 4.45 -38.55
N GLU A 40 -0.86 3.57 -38.01
CA GLU A 40 -2.31 3.60 -38.22
C GLU A 40 -2.99 4.69 -37.39
N TYR A 41 -2.51 4.91 -36.16
CA TYR A 41 -3.04 5.88 -35.21
C TYR A 41 -1.94 6.83 -34.71
N PRO A 42 -1.48 7.79 -35.54
CA PRO A 42 -0.37 8.69 -35.19
C PRO A 42 -0.58 9.48 -33.88
N GLU A 43 -1.82 9.77 -33.52
CA GLU A 43 -2.22 10.43 -32.28
C GLU A 43 -1.84 9.64 -31.01
N THR A 44 -1.54 8.34 -31.13
CA THR A 44 -1.12 7.49 -30.01
C THR A 44 0.35 7.64 -29.64
N GLY A 45 1.16 8.37 -30.42
CA GLY A 45 2.61 8.53 -30.23
C GLY A 45 3.04 8.80 -28.78
N PRO A 46 2.49 9.83 -28.09
CA PRO A 46 2.84 10.13 -26.70
C PRO A 46 2.48 9.02 -25.69
N ILE A 47 1.52 8.15 -26.03
CA ILE A 47 1.07 7.04 -25.19
C ILE A 47 2.00 5.84 -25.40
N LEU A 48 2.36 5.53 -26.64
CA LEU A 48 3.19 4.38 -27.02
C LEU A 48 4.57 4.38 -26.36
N ASP A 49 5.16 5.55 -26.10
CA ASP A 49 6.44 5.70 -25.39
C ASP A 49 6.42 5.12 -23.96
N ARG A 50 5.23 4.91 -23.39
CA ARG A 50 5.03 4.48 -21.99
C ARG A 50 4.30 3.14 -21.88
N VAL A 51 4.05 2.49 -23.00
CA VAL A 51 3.26 1.25 -23.08
C VAL A 51 4.15 0.03 -22.90
N SER A 52 3.70 -0.91 -22.07
CA SER A 52 4.27 -2.26 -22.00
C SER A 52 3.54 -3.18 -22.97
N VAL A 53 4.24 -4.15 -23.56
CA VAL A 53 3.65 -5.16 -24.45
C VAL A 53 3.59 -6.50 -23.73
N ALA A 54 2.46 -7.19 -23.80
CA ALA A 54 2.33 -8.57 -23.35
C ALA A 54 1.92 -9.47 -24.52
N VAL A 55 2.53 -10.65 -24.62
CA VAL A 55 2.19 -11.67 -25.60
C VAL A 55 1.69 -12.90 -24.86
N ASN A 56 0.47 -13.35 -25.14
CA ASN A 56 -0.19 -14.46 -24.45
C ASN A 56 -0.12 -14.35 -22.92
N LEU A 57 -0.49 -13.17 -22.40
CA LEU A 57 -0.50 -12.81 -20.97
C LEU A 57 0.88 -12.65 -20.30
N GLU A 58 1.98 -12.72 -21.05
CA GLU A 58 3.33 -12.52 -20.53
C GLU A 58 3.95 -11.21 -21.04
N THR A 59 4.37 -10.34 -20.13
CA THR A 59 5.08 -9.10 -20.49
C THR A 59 6.39 -9.41 -21.18
N THR A 60 6.64 -8.77 -22.32
CA THR A 60 7.78 -9.09 -23.17
C THR A 60 8.44 -7.83 -23.76
N GLY A 61 9.64 -8.02 -24.29
CA GLY A 61 10.36 -6.98 -25.02
C GLY A 61 9.84 -6.81 -26.45
N SER A 62 10.16 -5.67 -27.07
CA SER A 62 9.77 -5.38 -28.46
C SER A 62 10.44 -6.29 -29.50
N ASP A 63 11.49 -7.02 -29.12
CA ASP A 63 12.23 -7.97 -29.95
C ASP A 63 11.61 -9.37 -30.02
N ARG A 64 10.61 -9.67 -29.17
CA ARG A 64 9.91 -10.96 -29.17
C ARG A 64 9.29 -11.25 -30.54
N ILE A 65 9.71 -12.34 -31.17
CA ILE A 65 9.10 -12.87 -32.39
C ILE A 65 7.73 -13.45 -32.05
N LEU A 66 6.73 -13.10 -32.87
CA LEU A 66 5.35 -13.56 -32.72
C LEU A 66 5.11 -14.85 -33.51
N ALA A 67 4.21 -15.69 -32.99
CA ALA A 67 3.66 -16.85 -33.66
C ALA A 67 2.24 -16.56 -34.21
N PRO A 68 1.75 -17.32 -35.20
CA PRO A 68 0.36 -17.23 -35.63
C PRO A 68 -0.60 -17.42 -34.44
N ASP A 69 -1.67 -16.64 -34.45
CA ASP A 69 -2.73 -16.60 -33.43
C ASP A 69 -2.29 -16.08 -32.05
N ASP A 70 -1.07 -15.54 -31.92
CA ASP A 70 -0.64 -14.85 -30.70
C ASP A 70 -1.58 -13.69 -30.37
N GLU A 71 -1.90 -13.57 -29.08
CA GLU A 71 -2.52 -12.39 -28.50
C GLU A 71 -1.43 -11.40 -28.10
N VAL A 72 -1.53 -10.15 -28.58
CA VAL A 72 -0.62 -9.05 -28.26
C VAL A 72 -1.41 -7.94 -27.59
N ALA A 73 -1.16 -7.70 -26.30
CA ALA A 73 -1.80 -6.66 -25.51
C ALA A 73 -0.88 -5.44 -25.33
N LEU A 74 -1.40 -4.25 -25.62
CA LEU A 74 -0.73 -2.97 -25.37
C LEU A 74 -1.26 -2.33 -24.09
N LEU A 75 -0.40 -2.22 -23.08
CA LEU A 75 -0.74 -1.83 -21.71
C LEU A 75 -0.16 -0.44 -21.38
N PRO A 76 -0.95 0.65 -21.43
CA PRO A 76 -0.54 1.97 -20.96
C PRO A 76 -0.30 1.97 -19.44
N PRO A 77 0.44 2.97 -18.90
CA PRO A 77 0.65 3.08 -17.46
C PRO A 77 -0.69 3.33 -16.75
N VAL A 78 -0.92 2.63 -15.62
CA VAL A 78 -2.08 2.87 -14.76
C VAL A 78 -2.01 4.29 -14.19
N ALA A 79 -3.11 5.04 -14.29
CA ALA A 79 -3.15 6.46 -13.99
C ALA A 79 -2.65 6.77 -12.56
N GLY A 80 -1.57 7.54 -12.49
CA GLY A 80 -1.06 8.11 -11.25
C GLY A 80 -0.52 9.52 -11.50
N GLY A 81 -1.41 10.52 -11.53
CA GLY A 81 -1.05 11.94 -11.60
C GLY A 81 -0.81 12.57 -10.22
N ALA A 82 0.36 13.13 -9.98
CA ALA A 82 0.65 13.93 -8.78
C ALA A 82 0.11 15.36 -8.95
N GLY A 83 -1.05 15.64 -8.36
CA GLY A 83 -1.54 17.01 -8.15
C GLY A 83 -1.00 17.57 -6.83
N ALA A 84 -0.63 18.86 -6.80
CA ALA A 84 -0.22 19.55 -5.58
C ALA A 84 -1.37 19.52 -4.56
N ALA A 85 -1.16 18.84 -3.43
CA ALA A 85 -2.18 18.56 -2.44
C ALA A 85 -2.39 19.73 -1.46
N ALA A 86 -3.64 19.96 -1.07
CA ALA A 86 -3.98 20.68 0.14
C ALA A 86 -3.38 19.95 1.37
N ALA A 87 -3.18 20.66 2.49
CA ALA A 87 -2.62 20.07 3.70
C ALA A 87 -3.42 18.82 4.13
N ALA A 88 -2.72 17.73 4.45
CA ALA A 88 -3.32 16.45 4.82
C ALA A 88 -4.27 16.60 6.03
N ARG A 89 -5.42 15.94 6.00
CA ARG A 89 -6.28 15.81 7.18
C ARG A 89 -5.64 14.86 8.19
N ILE A 90 -5.29 15.35 9.38
CA ILE A 90 -4.63 14.54 10.42
C ILE A 90 -5.59 14.24 11.56
N THR A 91 -5.79 12.96 11.88
CA THR A 91 -6.52 12.49 13.06
C THR A 91 -5.61 11.61 13.89
N THR A 92 -5.40 11.92 15.16
CA THR A 92 -4.62 11.07 16.06
C THR A 92 -5.30 10.91 17.41
N GLY A 93 -4.88 9.90 18.16
CA GLY A 93 -5.13 9.85 19.59
C GLY A 93 -5.17 8.45 20.18
N VAL A 94 -5.40 8.43 21.49
CA VAL A 94 -5.50 7.19 22.26
C VAL A 94 -6.97 6.88 22.50
N ARG A 95 -7.37 5.62 22.32
CA ARG A 95 -8.75 5.13 22.44
C ARG A 95 -8.85 4.05 23.51
N ALA A 96 -9.96 4.02 24.24
CA ALA A 96 -10.27 2.90 25.15
C ALA A 96 -11.07 1.81 24.40
N GLU A 97 -11.96 2.25 23.52
CA GLU A 97 -12.86 1.38 22.76
C GLU A 97 -12.27 1.02 21.40
N ALA A 98 -12.78 -0.07 20.82
CA ALA A 98 -12.47 -0.45 19.45
C ALA A 98 -12.99 0.60 18.48
N VAL A 99 -12.24 0.83 17.40
CA VAL A 99 -12.65 1.77 16.35
C VAL A 99 -12.95 0.95 15.09
N PRO A 100 -14.20 0.98 14.58
CA PRO A 100 -14.54 0.31 13.33
C PRO A 100 -13.63 0.77 12.19
N ILE A 101 -13.19 -0.18 11.34
CA ILE A 101 -12.30 0.15 10.22
C ILE A 101 -12.96 1.13 9.25
N ASP A 102 -14.27 1.04 9.05
CA ASP A 102 -15.02 1.96 8.19
C ASP A 102 -14.91 3.41 8.70
N GLU A 103 -14.95 3.63 10.02
CA GLU A 103 -14.75 4.97 10.60
C GLU A 103 -13.33 5.48 10.32
N VAL A 104 -12.32 4.61 10.41
CA VAL A 104 -10.94 4.98 10.08
C VAL A 104 -10.80 5.33 8.60
N MET A 105 -11.47 4.60 7.71
CA MET A 105 -11.48 4.88 6.27
C MET A 105 -12.11 6.24 5.98
N ASP A 106 -13.21 6.59 6.64
CA ASP A 106 -13.86 7.90 6.51
C ASP A 106 -12.99 9.06 7.00
N LEU A 107 -12.17 8.83 8.03
CA LEU A 107 -11.24 9.83 8.56
C LEU A 107 -10.14 10.21 7.54
N VAL A 108 -9.74 9.28 6.66
CA VAL A 108 -8.68 9.49 5.66
C VAL A 108 -9.20 9.59 4.23
N ALA A 109 -10.51 9.44 4.01
CA ALA A 109 -11.12 9.53 2.69
C ALA A 109 -10.89 10.91 2.06
N HIS A 110 -10.47 10.93 0.80
CA HIS A 110 -10.30 12.15 0.03
C HIS A 110 -10.55 11.89 -1.46
N PRO A 111 -11.28 12.77 -2.19
CA PRO A 111 -11.56 12.57 -3.62
C PRO A 111 -10.33 12.44 -4.52
N GLY A 112 -9.21 13.02 -4.10
CA GLY A 112 -7.92 12.94 -4.80
C GLY A 112 -7.08 11.71 -4.44
N ALA A 113 -7.54 10.83 -3.55
CA ALA A 113 -6.78 9.65 -3.15
C ALA A 113 -6.95 8.53 -4.17
N GLY A 114 -5.87 8.16 -4.86
CA GLY A 114 -5.81 6.97 -5.71
C GLY A 114 -5.38 5.71 -4.95
N GLY A 115 -4.95 5.86 -3.69
CA GLY A 115 -4.65 4.74 -2.80
C GLY A 115 -4.82 5.09 -1.33
N THR A 116 -5.35 4.16 -0.55
CA THR A 116 -5.39 4.21 0.91
C THR A 116 -4.82 2.91 1.46
N VAL A 117 -3.93 3.03 2.44
CA VAL A 117 -3.32 1.89 3.13
C VAL A 117 -3.69 1.97 4.60
N VAL A 118 -4.16 0.86 5.15
CA VAL A 118 -4.44 0.69 6.57
C VAL A 118 -3.57 -0.43 7.12
N PHE A 119 -2.80 -0.12 8.15
CA PHE A 119 -2.13 -1.10 9.00
C PHE A 119 -2.91 -1.24 10.30
N VAL A 120 -3.16 -2.49 10.71
CA VAL A 120 -3.82 -2.82 11.98
C VAL A 120 -2.91 -3.75 12.76
N GLY A 121 -2.49 -3.33 13.95
CA GLY A 121 -1.86 -4.21 14.93
C GLY A 121 -2.91 -4.97 15.71
N THR A 122 -2.70 -6.26 15.92
CA THR A 122 -3.65 -7.16 16.58
C THR A 122 -2.96 -7.97 17.68
N VAL A 123 -3.67 -8.28 18.75
CA VAL A 123 -3.19 -9.19 19.81
C VAL A 123 -3.08 -10.62 19.25
N ARG A 124 -1.91 -11.25 19.40
CA ARG A 124 -1.65 -12.63 18.96
C ARG A 124 -1.91 -13.61 20.11
N GLU A 125 -2.34 -14.83 19.77
CA GLU A 125 -2.59 -15.93 20.73
C GLU A 125 -1.31 -16.53 21.33
N GLN A 126 -0.18 -16.37 20.66
CA GLN A 126 1.10 -16.89 21.12
C GLN A 126 2.12 -15.75 21.23
N SER A 127 2.89 -15.80 22.32
CA SER A 127 4.07 -14.97 22.51
C SER A 127 5.33 -15.81 22.52
N GLU A 128 6.33 -15.34 21.77
CA GLU A 128 7.64 -15.98 21.69
C GLU A 128 8.28 -16.03 23.08
N GLY A 129 8.82 -17.20 23.42
CA GLY A 129 9.47 -17.44 24.71
C GLY A 129 8.54 -17.56 25.93
N TRP A 130 7.20 -17.56 25.76
CA TRP A 130 6.26 -17.66 26.90
C TRP A 130 5.09 -18.61 26.69
N GLY A 131 4.53 -18.67 25.47
CA GLY A 131 3.40 -19.55 25.15
C GLY A 131 2.09 -18.78 25.00
N ASP A 132 1.00 -19.39 25.46
CA ASP A 132 -0.36 -18.91 25.22
C ASP A 132 -0.65 -17.59 25.95
N VAL A 133 -1.22 -16.64 25.21
CA VAL A 133 -1.66 -15.33 25.69
C VAL A 133 -3.18 -15.27 25.59
N ASP A 134 -3.86 -14.89 26.66
CA ASP A 134 -5.31 -14.65 26.65
C ASP A 134 -5.61 -13.19 26.29
N GLN A 135 -4.78 -12.26 26.77
CA GLN A 135 -4.94 -10.82 26.53
C GLN A 135 -3.65 -10.02 26.74
N LEU A 136 -3.64 -8.80 26.18
CA LEU A 136 -2.66 -7.76 26.46
C LEU A 136 -3.27 -6.63 27.27
N SER A 137 -2.66 -6.28 28.40
CA SER A 137 -2.98 -5.08 29.17
C SER A 137 -2.05 -3.95 28.74
N TYR A 138 -2.60 -2.89 28.17
CA TYR A 138 -1.86 -1.72 27.72
C TYR A 138 -1.98 -0.55 28.69
N SER A 139 -0.84 -0.01 29.12
CA SER A 139 -0.76 1.25 29.86
C SER A 139 0.01 2.30 29.06
N ILE A 140 -0.40 3.56 29.19
CA ILE A 140 0.16 4.67 28.42
C ILE A 140 0.22 5.94 29.26
N TYR A 141 1.27 6.75 29.05
CA TYR A 141 1.29 8.12 29.53
C TYR A 141 0.64 9.02 28.48
N ARG A 142 -0.69 9.16 28.56
CA ARG A 142 -1.52 9.76 27.51
C ARG A 142 -1.06 11.17 27.12
N GLU A 143 -0.76 12.01 28.11
CA GLU A 143 -0.35 13.40 27.94
C GLU A 143 0.96 13.52 27.15
N MET A 144 1.84 12.51 27.23
CA MET A 144 3.05 12.44 26.43
C MET A 144 2.82 11.74 25.09
N ALA A 145 2.01 10.69 25.06
CA ALA A 145 1.78 9.89 23.86
C ALA A 145 1.00 10.65 22.78
N GLU A 146 -0.08 11.36 23.13
CA GLU A 146 -0.94 12.02 22.15
C GLU A 146 -0.20 13.09 21.30
N PRO A 147 0.62 13.99 21.88
CA PRO A 147 1.46 14.89 21.11
C PRO A 147 2.47 14.16 20.21
N MET A 148 3.01 13.03 20.66
CA MET A 148 3.97 12.25 19.88
C MET A 148 3.31 11.55 18.70
N LEU A 149 2.10 11.00 18.87
CA LEU A 149 1.31 10.44 17.76
C LEU A 149 1.01 11.52 16.72
N ARG A 150 0.59 12.71 17.16
CA ARG A 150 0.37 13.86 16.26
C ARG A 150 1.64 14.22 15.49
N ARG A 151 2.78 14.31 16.18
CA ARG A 151 4.05 14.63 15.55
C ARG A 151 4.48 13.60 14.51
N VAL A 152 4.28 12.31 14.77
CA VAL A 152 4.56 11.25 13.77
C VAL A 152 3.68 11.43 12.52
N ALA A 153 2.39 11.75 12.69
CA ALA A 153 1.48 11.99 11.57
C ALA A 153 1.86 13.23 10.76
N GLU A 154 2.26 14.32 11.43
CA GLU A 154 2.75 15.56 10.80
C GLU A 154 4.05 15.28 10.02
N GLU A 155 5.03 14.62 10.63
CA GLU A 155 6.29 14.24 9.96
C GLU A 155 6.03 13.33 8.74
N ALA A 156 5.01 12.46 8.78
CA ALA A 156 4.61 11.66 7.62
C ALA A 156 4.01 12.53 6.50
N ALA A 157 3.10 13.45 6.84
CA ALA A 157 2.49 14.36 5.88
C ALA A 157 3.46 15.39 5.28
N GLU A 158 4.57 15.70 5.97
CA GLU A 158 5.66 16.51 5.43
C GLU A 158 6.54 15.74 4.43
N ARG A 159 6.75 14.43 4.67
CA ARG A 159 7.61 13.58 3.85
C ARG A 159 6.94 13.08 2.58
N TRP A 160 5.63 12.85 2.62
CA TRP A 160 4.86 12.31 1.51
C TRP A 160 3.65 13.21 1.21
N PRO A 161 3.19 13.30 -0.05
CA PRO A 161 2.01 14.06 -0.45
C PRO A 161 0.71 13.36 -0.02
N LEU A 162 0.52 13.22 1.30
CA LEU A 162 -0.64 12.58 1.90
C LEU A 162 -1.84 13.51 1.86
N LEU A 163 -3.02 12.92 1.73
CA LEU A 163 -4.31 13.62 1.76
C LEU A 163 -5.02 13.43 3.11
N GLY A 164 -4.75 12.29 3.76
CA GLY A 164 -5.26 11.97 5.09
C GLY A 164 -4.30 11.05 5.84
N VAL A 165 -4.18 11.28 7.14
CA VAL A 165 -3.38 10.48 8.07
C VAL A 165 -4.18 10.21 9.33
N CYS A 166 -4.32 8.96 9.72
CA CYS A 166 -4.95 8.53 10.95
C CYS A 166 -3.99 7.65 11.76
N ILE A 167 -3.75 8.00 13.02
CA ILE A 167 -2.93 7.21 13.96
C ILE A 167 -3.70 7.07 15.27
N LEU A 168 -4.27 5.88 15.50
CA LEU A 168 -5.03 5.58 16.70
C LEU A 168 -4.38 4.43 17.47
N HIS A 169 -4.23 4.58 18.77
CA HIS A 169 -3.72 3.52 19.64
C HIS A 169 -4.75 3.18 20.71
N ARG A 170 -5.10 1.90 20.84
CA ARG A 170 -6.02 1.41 21.88
C ARG A 170 -5.27 1.05 23.15
N VAL A 171 -5.89 1.27 24.30
CA VAL A 171 -5.34 0.96 25.63
C VAL A 171 -6.37 0.25 26.51
N GLY A 172 -5.92 -0.30 27.64
CA GLY A 172 -6.71 -1.17 28.50
C GLY A 172 -6.44 -2.65 28.20
N ASP A 173 -7.35 -3.51 28.66
CA ASP A 173 -7.25 -4.96 28.50
C ASP A 173 -7.85 -5.37 27.15
N LEU A 174 -7.01 -5.96 26.30
CA LEU A 174 -7.31 -6.33 24.93
C LEU A 174 -7.13 -7.84 24.75
N PRO A 175 -8.24 -8.61 24.64
CA PRO A 175 -8.19 -10.02 24.28
C PRO A 175 -7.44 -10.32 22.97
N VAL A 176 -7.02 -11.57 22.80
CA VAL A 176 -6.53 -12.08 21.51
C VAL A 176 -7.50 -11.73 20.37
N GLY A 177 -6.94 -11.30 19.23
CA GLY A 177 -7.72 -10.90 18.05
C GLY A 177 -8.19 -9.45 18.07
N GLU A 178 -8.07 -8.74 19.20
CA GLU A 178 -8.44 -7.33 19.29
C GLU A 178 -7.39 -6.39 18.67
N GLN A 179 -7.87 -5.27 18.15
CA GLN A 179 -7.06 -4.22 17.54
C GLN A 179 -6.34 -3.39 18.60
N THR A 180 -5.05 -3.16 18.41
CA THR A 180 -4.18 -2.43 19.36
C THR A 180 -3.74 -1.08 18.81
N VAL A 181 -3.45 -0.99 17.52
CA VAL A 181 -3.04 0.25 16.86
C VAL A 181 -3.52 0.23 15.42
N ILE A 182 -3.95 1.38 14.92
CA ILE A 182 -4.38 1.56 13.54
C ILE A 182 -3.63 2.75 12.95
N ILE A 183 -2.96 2.52 11.82
CA ILE A 183 -2.33 3.56 11.00
C ILE A 183 -3.01 3.55 9.64
N ALA A 184 -3.63 4.65 9.23
CA ALA A 184 -4.20 4.79 7.90
C ALA A 184 -3.65 6.01 7.19
N CYS A 185 -3.22 5.84 5.94
CA CYS A 185 -2.69 6.91 5.10
C CYS A 185 -3.34 6.86 3.73
N SER A 186 -3.84 8.00 3.26
CA SER A 186 -4.34 8.17 1.89
C SER A 186 -3.44 9.09 1.09
N ALA A 187 -3.22 8.76 -0.18
CA ALA A 187 -2.36 9.51 -1.08
C ALA A 187 -2.87 9.42 -2.53
N PRO A 188 -2.44 10.34 -3.41
CA PRO A 188 -2.74 10.24 -4.84
C PRO A 188 -2.30 8.90 -5.44
N HIS A 189 -1.14 8.36 -5.03
CA HIS A 189 -0.64 7.06 -5.49
C HIS A 189 -0.34 6.12 -4.33
N ARG A 190 -0.41 4.83 -4.63
CA ARG A 190 -0.25 3.75 -3.64
C ARG A 190 1.13 3.77 -2.95
N GLN A 191 2.19 4.17 -3.66
CA GLN A 191 3.57 4.04 -3.17
C GLN A 191 3.79 4.88 -1.91
N GLU A 192 3.30 6.12 -1.92
CA GLU A 192 3.38 7.07 -0.83
C GLU A 192 2.50 6.64 0.35
N ALA A 193 1.30 6.12 0.07
CA ALA A 193 0.42 5.58 1.12
C ALA A 193 1.07 4.40 1.86
N PHE A 194 1.69 3.45 1.14
CA PHE A 194 2.42 2.34 1.75
C PHE A 194 3.62 2.82 2.58
N ALA A 195 4.44 3.70 2.00
CA ALA A 195 5.63 4.23 2.66
C ALA A 195 5.28 4.98 3.96
N ALA A 196 4.25 5.83 3.90
CA ALA A 196 3.78 6.58 5.06
C ALA A 196 3.16 5.70 6.14
N ALA A 197 2.32 4.72 5.77
CA ALA A 197 1.73 3.81 6.75
C ALA A 197 2.80 2.98 7.48
N ARG A 198 3.81 2.50 6.74
CA ARG A 198 4.96 1.79 7.31
C ARG A 198 5.76 2.68 8.25
N TYR A 199 6.08 3.89 7.81
CA TYR A 199 6.77 4.88 8.64
C TYR A 199 6.00 5.18 9.92
N GLY A 200 4.68 5.35 9.84
CA GLY A 200 3.81 5.62 10.98
C GLY A 200 3.92 4.53 12.06
N ILE A 201 3.78 3.24 11.68
CA ILE A 201 3.88 2.16 12.68
C ILE A 201 5.30 2.04 13.27
N ASP A 202 6.34 2.16 12.46
CA ASP A 202 7.72 2.03 12.92
C ASP A 202 8.07 3.15 13.92
N GLU A 203 7.66 4.40 13.63
CA GLU A 203 7.92 5.53 14.52
C GLU A 203 7.06 5.52 15.79
N VAL A 204 5.81 5.04 15.71
CA VAL A 204 4.98 4.83 16.89
C VAL A 204 5.67 3.84 17.83
N LYS A 205 6.11 2.69 17.33
CA LYS A 205 6.82 1.68 18.13
C LYS A 205 8.15 2.18 18.70
N ARG A 206 8.85 3.05 17.97
CA ARG A 206 10.16 3.56 18.38
C ARG A 206 10.07 4.66 19.45
N ARG A 207 9.04 5.51 19.39
CA ARG A 207 9.01 6.77 20.15
C ARG A 207 7.90 6.81 21.19
N VAL A 208 6.73 6.25 20.90
CA VAL A 208 5.55 6.46 21.74
C VAL A 208 5.65 5.56 22.97
N PRO A 209 5.61 6.13 24.18
CA PRO A 209 5.79 5.35 25.41
C PRO A 209 4.51 4.55 25.71
N VAL A 210 4.49 3.32 25.22
CA VAL A 210 3.41 2.35 25.45
C VAL A 210 4.01 1.12 26.10
N TRP A 211 3.45 0.73 27.25
CA TRP A 211 3.84 -0.49 27.94
C TRP A 211 2.75 -1.54 27.76
N LYS A 212 3.17 -2.77 27.50
CA LYS A 212 2.27 -3.90 27.34
C LYS A 212 2.64 -4.99 28.35
N LYS A 213 1.61 -5.54 28.98
CA LYS A 213 1.69 -6.70 29.85
C LYS A 213 0.94 -7.84 29.20
N GLU A 214 1.60 -8.98 29.05
CA GLU A 214 0.97 -10.23 28.60
C GLU A 214 0.31 -10.94 29.77
N ILE A 215 -0.89 -11.48 29.55
CA ILE A 215 -1.67 -12.21 30.55
C ILE A 215 -2.15 -13.49 29.89
N GLY A 216 -1.93 -14.62 30.56
CA GLY A 216 -2.27 -15.95 30.06
C GLY A 216 -2.28 -17.01 31.18
N PRO A 217 -2.41 -18.29 30.83
CA PRO A 217 -2.51 -19.38 31.82
C PRO A 217 -1.29 -19.50 32.75
N ALA A 218 -0.12 -19.05 32.30
CA ALA A 218 1.13 -19.08 33.06
C ALA A 218 1.31 -17.91 34.04
N GLY A 219 0.38 -16.94 34.07
CA GLY A 219 0.48 -15.72 34.88
C GLY A 219 0.52 -14.46 34.01
N ASP A 220 1.19 -13.41 34.49
CA ASP A 220 1.40 -12.17 33.74
C ASP A 220 2.89 -11.78 33.67
N ARG A 221 3.27 -11.06 32.60
CA ARG A 221 4.63 -10.54 32.41
C ARG A 221 4.66 -9.21 31.67
N TRP A 222 5.58 -8.32 32.03
CA TRP A 222 5.86 -7.09 31.30
C TRP A 222 6.87 -7.32 30.20
N ILE A 223 6.52 -6.96 28.97
CA ILE A 223 7.41 -7.09 27.82
C ILE A 223 8.50 -6.02 27.85
N GLY A 224 9.74 -6.41 27.58
CA GLY A 224 10.93 -5.56 27.67
C GLY A 224 11.45 -5.32 29.10
N ILE A 225 10.85 -5.93 30.12
CA ILE A 225 11.31 -5.86 31.52
C ILE A 225 11.55 -7.26 32.08
N ASP A 226 10.54 -8.14 31.96
CA ASP A 226 10.58 -9.49 32.53
C ASP A 226 11.16 -10.54 31.56
N GLU A 227 11.62 -10.11 30.39
CA GLU A 227 12.31 -10.96 29.43
C GLU A 227 13.78 -11.18 29.88
N PRO A 228 14.30 -12.41 29.82
CA PRO A 228 15.74 -12.62 29.93
C PRO A 228 16.42 -11.83 28.81
N ALA A 229 17.51 -11.13 29.12
CA ALA A 229 18.22 -10.30 28.14
C ALA A 229 18.68 -11.14 26.94
N GLU A 230 17.92 -11.14 25.85
CA GLU A 230 18.38 -11.68 24.58
C GLU A 230 19.43 -10.74 24.00
N ALA A 231 20.58 -11.32 23.67
CA ALA A 231 21.73 -10.62 23.13
C ALA A 231 21.30 -9.79 21.92
N ALA A 232 21.56 -8.49 21.98
CA ALA A 232 21.31 -7.54 20.90
C ALA A 232 21.85 -8.08 19.57
N GLU A 233 20.98 -8.63 18.73
CA GLU A 233 21.31 -8.89 17.34
C GLU A 233 21.43 -7.54 16.63
N ALA A 234 22.67 -7.22 16.24
CA ALA A 234 22.98 -6.05 15.45
C ALA A 234 22.29 -6.13 14.07
N PRO A 235 21.77 -5.02 13.53
CA PRO A 235 21.09 -5.02 12.24
C PRO A 235 22.07 -5.41 11.12
N SER A 236 21.62 -6.33 10.26
CA SER A 236 22.26 -6.68 8.99
C SER A 236 21.94 -5.68 7.89
#